data_AF-A0A7V8J5V3-F1
#
_entry.id   AF-A0A7V8J5V3-F1
#
_cell.length_a   1.000
_cell.length_b   1.000
_cell.length_c   1.000
_cell.angle_alpha   90.00
_cell.angle_beta   90.00
_cell.angle_gamma   90.00
#
_symmetry.space_group_name_H-M   'P 1'
#
loop_
_entity.id
_entity.type
_entity.pdbx_description
1 polymer ?
#
loop_
_entity_poly.entity_id
_entity_poly.type
_entity_poly.pdbx_seq_one_letter_code
_entity_poly.pdbx_strand_id
1 'polypeptide(L)'
;MSYENPSDIERELHEMVTRLSTELSSVRCLVTGLCQHIKTHQGQEALDAVLATALAEVKECDRAYALPADSDTVRLFAKGLVKR
;
A
#
# COMPACT_ATOMS: atom_id res chain seq x y z
N MET A 1 9.45 -7.35 31.82
CA MET A 1 10.17 -8.35 31.01
C MET A 1 11.53 -7.76 30.71
N SER A 2 12.61 -8.40 31.19
CA SER A 2 13.99 -7.92 31.02
C SER A 2 14.48 -8.38 29.64
N TYR A 3 14.76 -7.44 28.74
CA TYR A 3 15.41 -7.73 27.46
C TYR A 3 16.91 -7.80 27.71
N GLU A 4 17.45 -8.99 27.97
CA GLU A 4 18.86 -9.16 28.33
C GLU A 4 19.81 -9.39 27.14
N ASN A 5 19.30 -9.43 25.90
CA ASN A 5 20.14 -9.55 24.71
C ASN A 5 19.71 -8.60 23.57
N PRO A 6 20.60 -7.74 23.06
CA PRO A 6 20.34 -6.91 21.88
C PRO A 6 19.85 -7.71 20.66
N SER A 7 20.28 -8.96 20.53
CA SER A 7 19.89 -9.87 19.44
C SER A 7 18.41 -10.26 19.47
N ASP A 8 17.76 -10.27 20.64
CA ASP A 8 16.34 -10.61 20.73
C ASP A 8 15.46 -9.46 20.22
N ILE A 9 15.86 -8.21 20.49
CA ILE A 9 15.19 -7.01 19.94
C ILE A 9 15.36 -6.94 18.42
N GLU A 10 16.57 -7.23 17.92
CA GLU A 10 16.83 -7.29 16.47
C GLU A 10 16.00 -8.37 15.78
N ARG A 11 15.86 -9.55 16.42
CA ARG A 11 15.01 -10.63 15.90
C ARG A 11 13.54 -10.25 15.88
N GLU A 12 13.01 -9.71 16.98
CA GLU A 12 11.61 -9.26 17.06
C GLU A 12 11.31 -8.18 16.01
N LEU A 13 12.22 -7.21 15.83
CA LEU A 13 12.09 -6.19 14.80
C LEU A 13 12.09 -6.81 13.39
N HIS A 14 12.97 -7.77 13.14
CA HIS A 14 13.04 -8.47 11.84
C HIS A 14 11.75 -9.24 11.53
N GLU A 15 11.18 -9.93 12.53
CA GLU A 15 9.91 -10.63 12.40
C GLU A 15 8.75 -9.66 12.12
N MET A 16 8.70 -8.54 12.84
CA MET A 16 7.70 -7.49 12.62
C MET A 16 7.79 -6.90 11.21
N VAL A 17 8.99 -6.56 10.75
CA VAL A 17 9.21 -6.02 9.38
C VAL A 17 8.81 -7.05 8.33
N THR A 18 9.13 -8.33 8.54
CA THR A 18 8.77 -9.42 7.62
C THR A 18 7.25 -9.60 7.54
N ARG A 19 6.56 -9.54 8.68
CA ARG A 19 5.09 -9.62 8.72
C ARG A 19 4.45 -8.44 8.00
N LEU A 20 4.91 -7.21 8.28
CA LEU A 20 4.43 -6.00 7.59
C LEU A 20 4.63 -6.07 6.08
N SER A 21 5.79 -6.57 5.62
CA SER A 21 6.08 -6.76 4.19
C SER A 21 5.11 -7.76 3.54
N THR A 22 4.76 -8.83 4.26
CA THR A 22 3.81 -9.85 3.79
C THR A 22 2.38 -9.29 3.70
N GLU A 23 1.95 -8.56 4.73
CA GLU A 23 0.64 -7.89 4.74
C GLU A 23 0.54 -6.86 3.62
N LEU A 24 1.57 -6.03 3.44
CA LEU A 24 1.65 -5.05 2.35
C LEU A 24 1.58 -5.72 0.97
N SER A 25 2.25 -6.86 0.80
CA SER A 25 2.18 -7.65 -0.44
C SER A 25 0.77 -8.17 -0.72
N SER A 26 0.05 -8.60 0.32
CA SER A 26 -1.34 -9.06 0.22
C SER A 26 -2.27 -7.92 -0.18
N VAL A 27 -2.16 -6.76 0.47
CA VAL A 27 -2.95 -5.56 0.13
C VAL A 27 -2.67 -5.13 -1.31
N ARG A 28 -1.40 -5.09 -1.74
CA ARG A 28 -1.03 -4.78 -3.12
C ARG A 28 -1.69 -5.71 -4.12
N CYS A 29 -1.71 -7.01 -3.84
CA CYS A 29 -2.33 -8.01 -4.72
C CYS A 29 -3.83 -7.73 -4.87
N LEU A 30 -4.53 -7.48 -3.76
CA LEU A 30 -5.96 -7.16 -3.76
C LEU A 30 -6.27 -5.89 -4.54
N VAL A 31 -5.55 -4.79 -4.27
CA VAL A 31 -5.76 -3.51 -4.96
C VAL A 31 -5.50 -3.64 -6.47
N THR A 32 -4.43 -4.34 -6.86
CA THR A 32 -4.14 -4.59 -8.27
C THR A 32 -5.27 -5.38 -8.95
N GLY A 33 -5.77 -6.43 -8.29
CA GLY A 33 -6.91 -7.20 -8.78
C GLY A 33 -8.19 -6.38 -8.92
N LEU A 34 -8.47 -5.49 -7.96
CA LEU A 34 -9.60 -4.57 -8.03
C LEU A 34 -9.48 -3.57 -9.18
N CYS A 35 -8.31 -2.97 -9.38
CA CYS A 35 -8.06 -2.08 -10.52
C CYS A 35 -8.28 -2.80 -11.85
N GLN A 36 -7.78 -4.03 -11.99
CA GLN A 36 -8.00 -4.86 -13.18
C GLN A 36 -9.48 -5.22 -13.36
N HIS A 37 -10.19 -5.56 -12.28
CA HIS A 37 -11.61 -5.88 -12.32
C HIS A 37 -12.44 -4.67 -12.78
N ILE A 38 -12.23 -3.50 -12.18
CA ILE A 38 -12.90 -2.24 -12.58
C ILE A 38 -12.62 -1.95 -14.05
N LYS A 39 -11.35 -2.00 -14.47
CA LYS A 39 -10.97 -1.75 -15.85
C LYS A 39 -11.66 -2.70 -16.84
N THR A 40 -11.76 -3.98 -16.48
CA THR A 40 -12.33 -5.02 -17.36
C THR A 40 -13.84 -4.93 -17.46
N HIS A 41 -14.53 -4.63 -16.35
CA HIS A 41 -16.01 -4.67 -16.29
C HIS A 41 -16.69 -3.32 -16.42
N GLN A 42 -16.02 -2.22 -16.06
CA GLN A 42 -16.57 -0.86 -16.03
C GLN A 42 -15.82 0.11 -16.96
N GLY A 43 -14.65 -0.29 -17.46
CA GLY A 43 -13.84 0.49 -18.39
C GLY A 43 -12.81 1.40 -17.71
N GLN A 44 -12.01 2.06 -18.54
CA GLN A 44 -10.90 2.90 -18.08
C GLN A 44 -11.39 4.18 -17.36
N GLU A 45 -12.49 4.79 -17.81
CA GLU A 45 -13.04 6.00 -17.17
C GLU A 45 -13.47 5.76 -15.72
N ALA A 46 -14.09 4.60 -15.44
CA ALA A 46 -14.46 4.21 -14.08
C ALA A 46 -13.22 4.00 -13.20
N LEU A 47 -12.16 3.40 -13.74
CA LEU A 47 -10.89 3.26 -13.04
C LEU A 47 -10.29 4.65 -12.74
N ASP A 48 -10.27 5.55 -13.70
CA ASP A 48 -9.72 6.91 -13.53
C ASP A 48 -10.47 7.71 -12.45
N ALA A 49 -11.79 7.57 -12.38
CA ALA A 49 -12.61 8.18 -11.33
C ALA A 49 -12.26 7.64 -9.93
N VAL A 50 -12.11 6.32 -9.78
CA VAL A 50 -11.69 5.69 -8.52
C VAL A 50 -10.29 6.16 -8.11
N LEU A 51 -9.37 6.27 -9.07
CA LEU A 51 -8.02 6.79 -8.81
C LEU A 51 -8.01 8.24 -8.38
N ALA A 52 -8.87 9.08 -8.97
CA ALA A 52 -9.00 10.47 -8.56
C ALA A 52 -9.43 10.58 -7.09
N THR A 53 -10.40 9.78 -6.67
CA THR A 53 -10.82 9.68 -5.26
C THR A 53 -9.67 9.20 -4.37
N ALA A 54 -8.99 8.11 -4.74
CA ALA A 54 -7.87 7.59 -3.95
C ALA A 54 -6.72 8.61 -3.79
N LEU A 55 -6.41 9.39 -4.84
CA LEU A 55 -5.40 10.45 -4.78
C LEU A 55 -5.83 11.64 -3.93
N ALA A 56 -7.13 11.94 -3.86
CA ALA A 56 -7.66 12.95 -2.95
C ALA A 56 -7.51 12.51 -1.49
N GLU A 57 -7.82 11.24 -1.19
CA GLU A 57 -7.61 10.65 0.15
C GLU A 57 -6.14 10.63 0.55
N VAL A 58 -5.22 10.34 -0.37
CA VAL A 58 -3.76 10.42 -0.13
C VAL A 58 -3.36 11.82 0.32
N LYS A 59 -3.85 12.87 -0.35
CA LYS A 59 -3.57 14.26 0.04
C LYS A 59 -4.15 14.59 1.42
N GLU A 60 -5.34 14.07 1.74
CA GLU A 60 -5.95 14.29 3.05
C GLU A 60 -5.16 13.59 4.15
N CYS A 61 -4.71 12.36 3.92
CA CYS A 61 -3.84 11.63 4.84
C CYS A 61 -2.53 12.36 5.12
N ASP A 62 -1.87 12.88 4.07
CA ASP A 62 -0.64 13.67 4.21
C ASP A 62 -0.88 14.93 5.06
N ARG A 63 -1.99 15.62 4.83
CA ARG A 63 -2.41 16.81 5.60
C ARG A 63 -2.74 16.50 7.06
N ALA A 64 -3.50 15.43 7.32
CA ALA A 64 -4.07 15.14 8.63
C ALA A 64 -3.07 14.45 9.56
N TYR A 65 -2.20 13.59 9.03
CA TYR A 65 -1.32 12.74 9.83
C TYR A 65 0.16 13.09 9.72
N ALA A 66 0.54 14.03 8.84
CA ALA A 66 1.94 14.38 8.53
C ALA A 66 2.80 13.15 8.17
N LEU A 67 2.15 12.10 7.68
CA LEU A 67 2.78 10.89 7.18
C LEU A 67 2.74 10.96 5.65
N PRO A 68 3.89 10.93 4.96
CA PRO A 68 3.92 11.01 3.51
C PRO A 68 3.21 9.80 2.92
N ALA A 69 1.98 10.00 2.45
CA ALA A 69 1.22 9.00 1.75
C ALA A 69 1.70 8.94 0.29
N ASP A 70 2.14 7.76 -0.16
CA ASP A 70 2.80 7.60 -1.45
C ASP A 70 1.81 7.58 -2.62
N SER A 71 1.58 8.76 -3.20
CA SER A 71 0.74 8.94 -4.40
C SER A 71 1.26 8.19 -5.63
N ASP A 72 2.57 7.91 -5.71
CA ASP A 72 3.14 7.18 -6.84
C ASP A 72 2.81 5.68 -6.73
N THR A 73 2.80 5.13 -5.52
CA THR A 73 2.35 3.75 -5.28
C THR A 73 0.89 3.55 -5.72
N VAL A 74 -0.01 4.51 -5.43
CA VAL A 74 -1.40 4.46 -5.89
C VAL A 74 -1.49 4.43 -7.43
N ARG A 75 -0.70 5.27 -8.10
CA ARG A 75 -0.66 5.32 -9.58
C ARG A 75 -0.04 4.06 -10.20
N LEU A 76 0.89 3.42 -9.51
CA LEU A 76 1.53 2.18 -9.97
C LEU A 76 0.54 1.02 -9.94
N PHE A 77 -0.27 0.90 -8.88
CA PHE A 77 -1.33 -0.13 -8.80
C PHE A 77 -2.35 -0.01 -9.93
N ALA A 78 -2.76 1.21 -10.27
CA ALA A 78 -3.65 1.48 -11.39
C ALA A 78 -3.15 0.91 -12.73
N LYS A 79 -1.83 0.97 -12.93
CA LYS A 79 -1.16 0.52 -14.15
C LYS A 79 -0.84 -0.97 -14.14
N GLY A 80 -1.15 -1.67 -13.04
CA GLY A 80 -0.68 -3.04 -12.80
C GLY A 80 0.84 -3.14 -12.70
N LEU A 81 1.53 -2.02 -12.44
CA LEU A 81 2.98 -1.99 -12.29
C LEU A 81 3.31 -2.15 -10.81
N VAL A 82 4.25 -3.05 -10.53
CA VAL A 82 4.72 -3.33 -9.19
C VAL A 82 6.17 -2.84 -9.10
N LYS A 83 6.46 -1.85 -8.24
CA LYS A 83 7.85 -1.60 -7.82
C LYS A 83 8.32 -2.88 -7.10
N ARG A 84 9.33 -3.54 -7.69
CA ARG A 84 10.04 -4.66 -7.06
C ARG A 84 10.98 -4.12 -6.00
#